data_AF-A0A6P0XJP8-F1
#
_entry.id   AF-A0A6P0XJP8-F1
#
_cell.length_a   1.000
_cell.length_b   1.000
_cell.length_c   1.000
_cell.angle_alpha   90.00
_cell.angle_beta   90.00
_cell.angle_gamma   90.00
#
_symmetry.space_group_name_H-M   'P 1'
#
loop_
_entity.id
_entity.type
_entity.pdbx_description
1 polymer ?
#
loop_
_entity_poly.entity_id
_entity_poly.type
_entity_poly.pdbx_seq_one_letter_code
_entity_poly.pdbx_strand_id
1 'polypeptide(L)'
;FQVILQIILGVIAGLLTARILVLLLVKQNWTQNATQDTLVAASFALLLVVLAEKFPIFSGYLAVMATGFFVIEFDAPLARRLRNSFDTLWVVAQIILFVLLGASIPLQVLEKVLLVGLLILAIGTLVGRMLGWYLSTLGSNWNWQERLFLLPGNSAKATVQAAIGAIPLAAGIEGGETILAIAALSILVTAPLGAWAIPTFAPKLLRKGEVEPTKVAIARRIVLLAAVDTSPLAVDVLLKVAELARRCDGEVVVLHVIQSEDAESIEQLRQQTRQLLADIRYRFITVTGVVSEEIVSVAQQYQVAEIVMGKRGHRLWDNVLVGSVSQAVLKTSLIPVVVVEKI
;
A
#
# COMPACT_ATOMS: atom_id res chain seq x y z
N PHE A 1 0.63 1.34 -39.43
CA PHE A 1 2.04 0.97 -39.23
C PHE A 1 2.70 1.78 -38.11
N GLN A 2 2.61 3.11 -38.13
CA GLN A 2 3.22 4.00 -37.12
C GLN A 2 2.82 3.69 -35.66
N VAL A 3 1.54 3.43 -35.38
CA VAL A 3 1.07 3.10 -34.02
C VAL A 3 1.69 1.80 -33.50
N ILE A 4 1.73 0.75 -34.34
CA ILE A 4 2.32 -0.55 -33.96
C ILE A 4 3.82 -0.36 -33.68
N LEU A 5 4.51 0.41 -34.53
CA LEU A 5 5.91 0.75 -34.32
C LEU A 5 6.13 1.51 -33.01
N GLN A 6 5.30 2.51 -32.71
CA GLN A 6 5.39 3.29 -31.47
C GLN A 6 5.15 2.44 -30.21
N ILE A 7 4.27 1.44 -30.30
CA ILE A 7 4.02 0.47 -29.23
C ILE A 7 5.26 -0.39 -29.01
N ILE A 8 5.77 -1.02 -30.07
CA ILE A 8 6.91 -1.93 -29.99
C ILE A 8 8.15 -1.18 -29.47
N LEU A 9 8.47 -0.04 -30.06
CA LEU A 9 9.61 0.77 -29.64
C LEU A 9 9.43 1.35 -28.24
N GLY A 10 8.20 1.68 -27.82
CA GLY A 10 7.91 2.12 -26.46
C GLY A 10 8.21 1.02 -25.43
N VAL A 11 7.78 -0.21 -25.69
CA VAL A 11 8.08 -1.37 -24.84
C VAL A 11 9.59 -1.65 -24.80
N ILE A 12 10.28 -1.60 -25.94
CA ILE A 12 11.73 -1.79 -26.02
C ILE A 12 12.47 -0.70 -25.24
N ALA A 13 12.08 0.58 -25.40
CA ALA A 13 12.67 1.68 -24.66
C ALA A 13 12.49 1.48 -23.14
N GLY A 14 11.29 1.10 -22.71
CA GLY A 14 11.02 0.81 -21.30
C GLY A 14 11.83 -0.36 -20.75
N LEU A 15 12.02 -1.43 -21.53
CA LEU A 15 12.89 -2.56 -21.18
C LEU A 15 14.34 -2.11 -20.97
N LEU A 16 14.88 -1.30 -21.89
CA LEU A 16 16.24 -0.78 -21.81
C LEU A 16 16.41 0.13 -20.60
N THR A 17 15.48 1.05 -20.37
CA THR A 17 15.49 1.94 -19.20
C THR A 17 15.40 1.16 -17.90
N ALA A 18 14.57 0.13 -17.81
CA ALA A 18 14.49 -0.73 -16.63
C ALA A 18 15.82 -1.43 -16.33
N ARG A 19 16.50 -1.96 -17.36
CA ARG A 19 17.84 -2.56 -17.19
C ARG A 19 18.87 -1.54 -16.72
N ILE A 20 18.84 -0.34 -17.27
CA ILE A 20 19.73 0.76 -16.85
C ILE A 20 19.47 1.12 -15.39
N LEU A 21 18.20 1.29 -14.99
CA LEU A 21 17.86 1.61 -13.59
C LEU A 21 18.34 0.53 -12.61
N VAL A 22 18.11 -0.75 -12.91
CA VAL A 22 18.58 -1.84 -12.04
C VAL A 22 20.11 -1.89 -11.99
N LEU A 23 20.78 -1.68 -13.12
CA LEU A 23 22.24 -1.65 -13.15
C LEU A 23 22.81 -0.50 -12.32
N LEU A 24 22.26 0.71 -12.46
CA LEU A 24 22.75 1.90 -11.76
C LEU A 24 22.42 1.87 -10.26
N LEU A 25 21.16 1.55 -9.92
CA LEU A 25 20.66 1.67 -8.55
C LEU A 25 20.99 0.45 -7.68
N VAL A 26 21.07 -0.75 -8.27
CA VAL A 26 21.30 -1.99 -7.50
C VAL A 26 22.73 -2.50 -7.66
N LYS A 27 23.25 -2.57 -8.90
CA LYS A 27 24.58 -3.15 -9.12
C LYS A 27 25.71 -2.16 -8.85
N GLN A 28 25.52 -0.89 -9.21
CA GLN A 28 26.52 0.16 -9.00
C GLN A 28 26.30 0.99 -7.74
N ASN A 29 25.17 0.80 -7.02
CA ASN A 29 24.81 1.53 -5.80
C ASN A 29 25.04 3.05 -5.94
N TRP A 30 24.55 3.64 -7.04
CA TRP A 30 24.79 5.05 -7.33
C TRP A 30 24.15 6.00 -6.30
N THR A 31 23.20 5.47 -5.54
CA THR A 31 22.36 6.17 -4.58
C THR A 31 22.50 5.55 -3.19
N GLN A 32 22.33 6.38 -2.16
CA GLN A 32 22.45 5.97 -0.76
C GLN A 32 21.09 5.81 -0.09
N ASN A 33 20.08 6.58 -0.54
CA ASN A 33 18.77 6.66 0.10
C ASN A 33 17.64 6.48 -0.93
N ALA A 34 16.46 6.01 -0.48
CA ALA A 34 15.29 5.77 -1.32
C ALA A 34 14.79 7.02 -2.08
N THR A 35 14.99 8.21 -1.53
CA THR A 35 14.67 9.47 -2.22
C THR A 35 15.52 9.65 -3.48
N GLN A 36 16.80 9.30 -3.42
CA GLN A 36 17.70 9.39 -4.58
C GLN A 36 17.33 8.36 -5.64
N ASP A 37 17.00 7.11 -5.25
CA ASP A 37 16.46 6.09 -6.17
C ASP A 37 15.27 6.64 -6.96
N THR A 38 14.36 7.30 -6.24
CA THR A 38 13.12 7.87 -6.80
C THR A 38 13.40 9.02 -7.75
N LEU A 39 14.31 9.93 -7.39
CA LEU A 39 14.69 11.05 -8.24
C LEU A 39 15.36 10.59 -9.55
N VAL A 40 16.25 9.61 -9.47
CA VAL A 40 16.87 9.01 -10.67
C VAL A 40 15.79 8.35 -11.54
N ALA A 41 14.93 7.52 -10.96
CA ALA A 41 13.85 6.86 -11.70
C ALA A 41 12.87 7.87 -12.35
N ALA A 42 12.47 8.92 -11.62
CA ALA A 42 11.62 9.99 -12.13
C ALA A 42 12.31 10.78 -13.26
N SER A 43 13.61 11.01 -13.15
CA SER A 43 14.39 11.71 -14.19
C SER A 43 14.46 10.90 -15.48
N PHE A 44 14.70 9.58 -15.40
CA PHE A 44 14.64 8.70 -16.56
C PHE A 44 13.23 8.60 -17.15
N ALA A 45 12.19 8.55 -16.31
CA ALA A 45 10.80 8.54 -16.77
C ALA A 45 10.46 9.85 -17.51
N LEU A 46 10.83 11.00 -16.97
CA LEU A 46 10.64 12.30 -17.62
C LEU A 46 11.44 12.39 -18.92
N LEU A 47 12.69 11.92 -18.92
CA LEU A 47 13.52 11.90 -20.13
C LEU A 47 12.87 11.08 -21.25
N LEU A 48 12.28 9.92 -20.95
CA LEU A 48 11.55 9.12 -21.93
C LEU A 48 10.37 9.88 -22.54
N VAL A 49 9.62 10.63 -21.72
CA VAL A 49 8.48 11.43 -22.19
C VAL A 49 8.95 12.59 -23.07
N VAL A 50 9.95 13.35 -22.62
CA VAL A 50 10.51 14.49 -23.38
C VAL A 50 11.14 14.03 -24.70
N LEU A 51 11.83 12.89 -24.69
CA LEU A 51 12.43 12.33 -25.91
C LEU A 51 11.34 11.88 -26.90
N ALA A 52 10.26 11.28 -26.42
CA ALA A 52 9.13 10.88 -27.25
C ALA A 52 8.38 12.08 -27.85
N GLU A 53 8.29 13.19 -27.12
CA GLU A 53 7.69 14.44 -27.61
C GLU A 53 8.55 15.07 -28.73
N LYS A 54 9.88 15.09 -28.56
CA LYS A 54 10.81 15.62 -29.56
C LYS A 54 10.97 14.70 -30.78
N PHE A 55 10.97 13.39 -30.54
CA PHE A 55 11.11 12.36 -31.57
C PHE A 55 9.95 11.37 -31.45
N PRO A 56 8.83 11.60 -32.15
CA PRO A 56 7.58 10.82 -32.02
C PRO A 56 7.64 9.44 -32.69
N ILE A 57 8.76 8.73 -32.49
CA ILE A 57 9.06 7.39 -33.00
C ILE A 57 8.51 6.32 -32.02
N PHE A 58 8.36 6.66 -30.73
CA PHE A 58 7.80 5.78 -29.70
C PHE A 58 6.86 6.52 -28.75
N SER A 59 6.02 5.78 -28.02
CA SER A 59 5.13 6.35 -27.00
C SER A 59 5.85 6.48 -25.64
N GLY A 60 6.08 7.71 -25.18
CA GLY A 60 6.76 8.00 -23.92
C GLY A 60 6.04 7.43 -22.69
N TYR A 61 4.72 7.65 -22.59
CA TYR A 61 3.92 7.10 -21.47
C TYR A 61 3.95 5.57 -21.43
N LEU A 62 3.87 4.92 -22.59
CA LEU A 62 3.99 3.47 -22.68
C LEU A 62 5.37 2.98 -22.27
N ALA A 63 6.44 3.69 -22.66
CA ALA A 63 7.80 3.36 -22.24
C ALA A 63 7.99 3.47 -20.72
N VAL A 64 7.42 4.49 -20.08
CA VAL A 64 7.44 4.63 -18.62
C VAL A 64 6.66 3.50 -17.94
N MET A 65 5.47 3.15 -18.44
CA MET A 65 4.71 2.01 -17.91
C MET A 65 5.47 0.68 -18.08
N ALA A 66 6.07 0.46 -19.25
CA ALA A 66 6.89 -0.72 -19.51
C ALA A 66 8.13 -0.77 -18.60
N THR A 67 8.73 0.39 -18.32
CA THR A 67 9.86 0.48 -17.37
C THR A 67 9.43 -0.03 -15.99
N GLY A 68 8.30 0.45 -15.46
CA GLY A 68 7.77 0.00 -14.18
C GLY A 68 7.49 -1.51 -14.15
N PHE A 69 6.91 -2.05 -15.23
CA PHE A 69 6.68 -3.48 -15.37
C PHE A 69 7.97 -4.29 -15.34
N PHE A 70 8.98 -3.91 -16.13
CA PHE A 70 10.25 -4.64 -16.20
C PHE A 70 11.11 -4.46 -14.94
N VAL A 71 11.01 -3.34 -14.23
CA VAL A 71 11.69 -3.18 -12.93
C VAL A 71 11.12 -4.16 -11.90
N ILE A 72 9.81 -4.43 -11.91
CA ILE A 72 9.19 -5.46 -11.05
C ILE A 72 9.77 -6.85 -11.36
N GLU A 73 9.94 -7.18 -12.65
CA GLU A 73 10.47 -8.47 -13.09
C GLU A 73 11.97 -8.63 -12.77
N PHE A 74 12.76 -7.56 -12.94
CA PHE A 74 14.22 -7.62 -12.76
C PHE A 74 14.68 -7.47 -11.31
N ASP A 75 14.01 -6.63 -10.52
CA ASP A 75 14.35 -6.41 -9.11
C ASP A 75 13.10 -5.97 -8.31
N ALA A 76 12.36 -6.97 -7.81
CA ALA A 76 11.16 -6.72 -6.99
C ALA A 76 11.41 -5.85 -5.74
N PRO A 77 12.56 -5.95 -5.02
CA PRO A 77 12.86 -5.05 -3.91
C PRO A 77 12.97 -3.57 -4.31
N LEU A 78 13.71 -3.23 -5.37
CA LEU A 78 13.80 -1.88 -5.92
C LEU A 78 12.42 -1.40 -6.37
N ALA A 79 11.66 -2.25 -7.08
CA ALA A 79 10.31 -1.93 -7.52
C ALA A 79 9.40 -1.54 -6.36
N ARG A 80 9.48 -2.25 -5.23
CA ARG A 80 8.72 -1.94 -4.02
C ARG A 80 9.14 -0.60 -3.41
N ARG A 81 10.43 -0.31 -3.31
CA ARG A 81 10.93 0.98 -2.81
C ARG A 81 10.43 2.13 -3.68
N LEU A 82 10.61 2.02 -5.01
CA LEU A 82 10.16 3.03 -5.96
C LEU A 82 8.65 3.24 -5.89
N ARG A 83 7.85 2.16 -5.82
CA ARG A 83 6.39 2.24 -5.70
C ARG A 83 5.97 3.08 -4.49
N ASN A 84 6.50 2.80 -3.31
CA ASN A 84 6.15 3.54 -2.09
C ASN A 84 6.46 5.05 -2.21
N SER A 85 7.61 5.40 -2.80
CA SER A 85 7.97 6.79 -3.02
C SER A 85 7.10 7.47 -4.08
N PHE A 86 6.81 6.79 -5.20
CA PHE A 86 5.91 7.33 -6.23
C PHE A 86 4.47 7.45 -5.75
N ASP A 87 3.99 6.55 -4.89
CA ASP A 87 2.67 6.66 -4.26
C ASP A 87 2.58 7.94 -3.41
N THR A 88 3.66 8.28 -2.69
CA THR A 88 3.73 9.53 -1.90
C THR A 88 3.70 10.77 -2.81
N LEU A 89 4.46 10.77 -3.90
CA LEU A 89 4.43 11.84 -4.91
C LEU A 89 3.05 11.95 -5.59
N TRP A 90 2.42 10.81 -5.86
CA TRP A 90 1.12 10.72 -6.51
C TRP A 90 0.02 11.38 -5.67
N VAL A 91 0.06 11.29 -4.33
CA VAL A 91 -0.92 11.96 -3.46
C VAL A 91 -0.98 13.46 -3.70
N VAL A 92 0.16 14.12 -3.91
CA VAL A 92 0.21 15.55 -4.24
C VAL A 92 -0.23 15.80 -5.68
N ALA A 93 0.30 15.02 -6.62
CA ALA A 93 0.02 15.17 -8.04
C ALA A 93 -1.46 14.99 -8.39
N GLN A 94 -2.15 14.01 -7.77
CA GLN A 94 -3.55 13.75 -8.03
C GLN A 94 -4.46 14.88 -7.55
N ILE A 95 -4.12 15.56 -6.44
CA ILE A 95 -4.89 16.71 -5.96
C ILE A 95 -4.82 17.83 -7.00
N ILE A 96 -3.62 18.16 -7.46
CA ILE A 96 -3.41 19.18 -8.50
C ILE A 96 -4.17 18.77 -9.78
N LEU A 97 -4.01 17.52 -10.23
CA LEU A 97 -4.65 17.01 -11.45
C LEU A 97 -6.17 17.12 -11.39
N PHE A 98 -6.82 16.64 -10.32
CA PHE A 98 -8.28 16.65 -10.22
C PHE A 98 -8.86 18.03 -9.95
N VAL A 99 -8.16 18.91 -9.21
CA VAL A 99 -8.58 20.30 -9.00
C VAL A 99 -8.52 21.07 -10.32
N LEU A 100 -7.42 20.96 -11.07
CA LEU A 100 -7.29 21.61 -12.37
C LEU A 100 -8.26 21.06 -13.42
N LEU A 101 -8.47 19.73 -13.42
CA LEU A 101 -9.51 19.12 -14.26
C LEU A 101 -10.87 19.73 -13.93
N GLY A 102 -11.25 19.78 -12.66
CA GLY A 102 -12.52 20.35 -12.21
C GLY A 102 -12.72 21.79 -12.67
N ALA A 103 -11.66 22.60 -12.58
CA ALA A 103 -11.67 23.99 -13.03
C ALA A 103 -11.77 24.15 -14.56
N SER A 104 -11.35 23.15 -15.34
CA SER A 104 -11.32 23.20 -16.80
C SER A 104 -12.62 22.71 -17.47
N ILE A 105 -13.61 22.25 -16.70
CA ILE A 105 -14.84 21.68 -17.25
C ILE A 105 -15.79 22.79 -17.75
N PRO A 106 -16.17 22.79 -19.05
CA PRO A 106 -17.17 23.72 -19.56
C PRO A 106 -18.58 23.27 -19.15
N LEU A 107 -19.11 23.85 -18.06
CA LEU A 107 -20.41 23.45 -17.48
C LEU A 107 -21.58 23.56 -18.46
N GLN A 108 -21.58 24.59 -19.32
CA GLN A 108 -22.64 24.81 -20.30
C GLN A 108 -22.66 23.72 -21.39
N VAL A 109 -21.49 23.19 -21.76
CA VAL A 109 -21.38 22.09 -22.72
C VAL A 109 -21.75 20.78 -22.04
N LEU A 110 -21.31 20.59 -20.80
CA LEU A 110 -21.64 19.41 -20.00
C LEU A 110 -23.14 19.24 -19.82
N GLU A 111 -23.88 20.31 -19.52
CA GLU A 111 -25.34 20.28 -19.37
C GLU A 111 -26.04 19.82 -20.66
N LYS A 112 -25.63 20.38 -21.81
CA LYS A 112 -26.19 20.02 -23.13
C LYS A 112 -25.93 18.57 -23.50
N VAL A 113 -24.77 18.05 -23.12
CA VAL A 113 -24.32 16.70 -23.51
C VAL A 113 -24.62 15.68 -22.41
N LEU A 114 -25.19 16.06 -21.27
CA LEU A 114 -25.35 15.20 -20.10
C LEU A 114 -26.10 13.90 -20.42
N LEU A 115 -27.28 13.98 -21.03
CA LEU A 115 -28.12 12.81 -21.31
C LEU A 115 -27.49 11.91 -22.38
N VAL A 116 -26.97 12.50 -23.46
CA VAL A 116 -26.27 11.77 -24.52
C VAL A 116 -25.01 11.10 -23.97
N GLY A 117 -24.25 11.81 -23.14
CA GLY A 117 -23.06 11.30 -22.48
C GLY A 117 -23.37 10.15 -21.53
N LEU A 118 -24.41 10.24 -20.71
CA LEU A 118 -24.86 9.15 -19.85
C LEU A 118 -25.26 7.91 -20.66
N LEU A 119 -25.98 8.08 -21.77
CA LEU A 119 -26.32 6.97 -22.66
C LEU A 119 -25.09 6.34 -23.29
N ILE A 120 -24.15 7.14 -23.80
CA ILE A 120 -22.86 6.65 -24.34
C ILE A 120 -22.10 5.86 -23.27
N LEU A 121 -22.06 6.34 -22.03
CA LEU A 121 -21.40 5.68 -20.93
C LEU A 121 -22.09 4.38 -20.52
N ALA A 122 -23.42 4.37 -20.46
CA ALA A 122 -24.20 3.17 -20.16
C ALA A 122 -23.99 2.10 -21.23
N ILE A 123 -24.16 2.44 -22.51
CA ILE A 123 -23.98 1.50 -23.63
C ILE A 123 -22.52 1.04 -23.71
N GLY A 124 -21.56 1.96 -23.63
CA GLY A 124 -20.14 1.64 -23.70
C GLY A 124 -19.68 0.74 -22.55
N THR A 125 -20.22 0.92 -21.35
CA THR A 125 -19.84 0.12 -20.17
C THR A 125 -20.60 -1.21 -20.09
N LEU A 126 -21.91 -1.22 -20.36
CA LEU A 126 -22.73 -2.43 -20.24
C LEU A 126 -22.61 -3.34 -21.45
N VAL A 127 -22.48 -2.79 -22.66
CA VAL A 127 -22.41 -3.58 -23.89
C VAL A 127 -20.96 -3.70 -24.34
N GLY A 128 -20.31 -2.56 -24.62
CA GLY A 128 -18.97 -2.55 -25.20
C GLY A 128 -17.93 -3.27 -24.32
N ARG A 129 -17.87 -2.90 -23.04
CA ARG A 129 -16.93 -3.53 -22.09
C ARG A 129 -17.31 -4.95 -21.72
N MET A 130 -18.59 -5.26 -21.51
CA MET A 130 -19.01 -6.63 -21.18
C MET A 130 -18.64 -7.61 -22.30
N LEU A 131 -18.85 -7.21 -23.57
CA LEU A 131 -18.38 -7.98 -24.72
C LEU A 131 -16.86 -8.10 -24.75
N GLY A 132 -16.14 -6.98 -24.54
CA GLY A 132 -14.68 -6.98 -24.51
C GLY A 132 -14.10 -7.94 -23.47
N TRP A 133 -14.58 -7.88 -22.22
CA TRP A 133 -14.13 -8.78 -21.16
C TRP A 133 -14.54 -10.22 -21.39
N TYR A 134 -15.74 -10.46 -21.91
CA TYR A 134 -16.17 -11.80 -22.27
C TYR A 134 -15.23 -12.40 -23.31
N LEU A 135 -14.94 -11.67 -24.40
CA LEU A 135 -14.02 -12.10 -25.44
C LEU A 135 -12.59 -12.30 -24.90
N SER A 136 -12.10 -11.41 -24.05
CA SER A 136 -10.76 -11.53 -23.43
C SER A 136 -10.65 -12.68 -22.41
N THR A 137 -11.77 -13.23 -21.93
CA THR A 137 -11.80 -14.36 -20.98
C THR A 137 -12.25 -15.68 -21.62
N LEU A 138 -12.49 -15.70 -22.94
CA LEU A 138 -12.74 -16.94 -23.67
C LEU A 138 -11.53 -17.87 -23.56
N GLY A 139 -11.76 -19.10 -23.08
CA GLY A 139 -10.69 -20.08 -22.86
C GLY A 139 -9.88 -19.89 -21.58
N SER A 140 -10.21 -18.93 -20.72
CA SER A 140 -9.57 -18.79 -19.41
C SER A 140 -10.17 -19.73 -18.36
N ASN A 141 -9.42 -19.95 -17.28
CA ASN A 141 -9.83 -20.72 -16.09
C ASN A 141 -10.80 -19.96 -15.15
N TRP A 142 -11.38 -18.85 -15.60
CA TRP A 142 -12.22 -17.99 -14.77
C TRP A 142 -13.63 -18.55 -14.65
N ASN A 143 -14.19 -18.53 -13.44
CA ASN A 143 -15.57 -18.90 -13.21
C ASN A 143 -16.54 -17.76 -13.59
N TRP A 144 -17.84 -18.06 -13.66
CA TRP A 144 -18.86 -17.07 -14.04
C TRP A 144 -18.96 -15.89 -13.04
N GLN A 145 -18.73 -16.13 -11.74
CA GLN A 145 -18.78 -15.09 -10.71
C GLN A 145 -17.62 -14.10 -10.87
N GLU A 146 -16.41 -14.60 -11.14
CA GLU A 146 -15.21 -13.79 -11.42
C GLU A 146 -15.37 -13.01 -12.72
N ARG A 147 -15.94 -13.62 -13.77
CA ARG A 147 -16.25 -12.91 -15.03
C ARG A 147 -17.27 -11.80 -14.81
N LEU A 148 -18.31 -12.03 -14.00
CA LEU A 148 -19.28 -11.01 -13.65
C LEU A 148 -18.64 -9.87 -12.82
N PHE A 149 -17.68 -10.19 -11.95
CA PHE A 149 -16.95 -9.20 -11.16
C PHE A 149 -16.10 -8.25 -12.03
N LEU A 150 -15.72 -8.64 -13.26
CA LEU A 150 -15.00 -7.73 -14.16
C LEU A 150 -15.78 -6.45 -14.45
N LEU A 151 -17.13 -6.49 -14.37
CA LEU A 151 -17.98 -5.32 -14.55
C LEU A 151 -17.75 -4.24 -13.50
N PRO A 152 -17.98 -4.48 -12.20
CA PRO A 152 -17.66 -3.51 -11.16
C PRO A 152 -16.14 -3.28 -11.00
N GLY A 153 -15.32 -4.33 -11.22
CA GLY A 153 -13.86 -4.27 -11.04
C GLY A 153 -13.15 -3.34 -12.04
N ASN A 154 -13.66 -3.22 -13.26
CA ASN A 154 -13.04 -2.44 -14.33
C ASN A 154 -13.93 -1.29 -14.82
N SER A 155 -15.05 -0.99 -14.16
CA SER A 155 -15.96 0.10 -14.57
C SER A 155 -15.33 1.47 -14.33
N ALA A 156 -14.58 1.65 -13.26
CA ALA A 156 -14.02 2.93 -12.85
C ALA A 156 -13.09 3.52 -13.92
N LYS A 157 -13.22 4.83 -14.17
CA LYS A 157 -12.28 5.63 -14.95
C LYS A 157 -11.95 6.92 -14.23
N ALA A 158 -10.71 7.39 -14.35
CA ALA A 158 -10.26 8.60 -13.68
C ALA A 158 -9.00 9.22 -14.32
N THR A 159 -7.83 8.73 -13.93
CA THR A 159 -6.55 9.45 -13.99
C THR A 159 -6.05 9.70 -15.41
N VAL A 160 -6.06 8.68 -16.28
CA VAL A 160 -5.61 8.83 -17.67
C VAL A 160 -6.51 9.82 -18.42
N GLN A 161 -7.83 9.69 -18.28
CA GLN A 161 -8.78 10.59 -18.94
C GLN A 161 -8.68 12.02 -18.41
N ALA A 162 -8.43 12.20 -17.11
CA ALA A 162 -8.18 13.52 -16.52
C ALA A 162 -6.96 14.19 -17.16
N ALA A 163 -5.88 13.43 -17.39
CA ALA A 163 -4.64 13.97 -17.94
C ALA A 163 -4.71 14.27 -19.44
N ILE A 164 -5.33 13.40 -20.24
CA ILE A 164 -5.32 13.53 -21.72
C ILE A 164 -6.60 14.11 -22.31
N GLY A 165 -7.67 14.23 -21.52
CA GLY A 165 -8.99 14.65 -22.01
C GLY A 165 -9.04 16.06 -22.58
N ALA A 166 -8.14 16.95 -22.12
CA ALA A 166 -8.05 18.34 -22.60
C ALA A 166 -7.18 18.50 -23.86
N ILE A 167 -6.43 17.46 -24.28
CA ILE A 167 -5.52 17.54 -25.42
C ILE A 167 -6.25 17.92 -26.73
N PRO A 168 -7.40 17.30 -27.09
CA PRO A 168 -8.13 17.69 -28.30
C PRO A 168 -8.60 19.15 -28.28
N LEU A 169 -9.03 19.64 -27.12
CA LEU A 169 -9.44 21.03 -26.94
C LEU A 169 -8.24 21.99 -27.12
N ALA A 170 -7.10 21.69 -26.50
CA ALA A 170 -5.89 22.49 -26.64
C ALA A 170 -5.31 22.47 -28.06
N ALA A 171 -5.51 21.38 -28.79
CA ALA A 171 -5.11 21.26 -30.20
C ALA A 171 -6.10 21.94 -31.18
N GLY A 172 -7.19 22.54 -30.68
CA GLY A 172 -8.19 23.20 -31.51
C GLY A 172 -9.02 22.24 -32.38
N ILE A 173 -9.12 20.97 -31.98
CA ILE A 173 -9.90 19.97 -32.72
C ILE A 173 -11.39 20.27 -32.53
N GLU A 174 -12.14 20.25 -33.63
CA GLU A 174 -13.60 20.43 -33.61
C GLU A 174 -14.26 19.42 -32.65
N GLY A 175 -15.13 19.91 -31.77
CA GLY A 175 -15.75 19.09 -30.73
C GLY A 175 -14.85 18.77 -29.53
N GLY A 176 -13.67 19.39 -29.41
CA GLY A 176 -12.76 19.22 -28.26
C GLY A 176 -13.42 19.50 -26.91
N GLU A 177 -14.28 20.53 -26.81
CA GLU A 177 -15.06 20.84 -25.61
C GLU A 177 -16.04 19.71 -25.25
N THR A 178 -16.69 19.11 -26.26
CA THR A 178 -17.60 17.97 -26.08
C THR A 178 -16.84 16.72 -25.61
N ILE A 179 -15.65 16.46 -26.19
CA ILE A 179 -14.79 15.35 -25.77
C ILE A 179 -14.36 15.52 -24.31
N LEU A 180 -13.91 16.72 -23.94
CA LEU A 180 -13.54 17.05 -22.56
C LEU A 180 -14.72 16.90 -21.60
N ALA A 181 -15.90 17.41 -21.97
CA ALA A 181 -17.12 17.30 -21.17
C ALA A 181 -17.55 15.83 -20.95
N ILE A 182 -17.54 15.01 -22.00
CA ILE A 182 -17.86 13.57 -21.88
C ILE A 182 -16.79 12.83 -21.05
N ALA A 183 -15.51 13.18 -21.22
CA ALA A 183 -14.43 12.61 -20.41
C ALA A 183 -14.64 12.92 -18.92
N ALA A 184 -14.92 14.19 -18.58
CA ALA A 184 -15.22 14.62 -17.22
C ALA A 184 -16.47 13.93 -16.64
N LEU A 185 -17.56 13.85 -17.41
CA LEU A 185 -18.77 13.12 -17.02
C LEU A 185 -18.48 11.65 -16.73
N SER A 186 -17.62 11.01 -17.54
CA SER A 186 -17.23 9.62 -17.35
C SER A 186 -16.51 9.40 -16.03
N ILE A 187 -15.65 10.33 -15.63
CA ILE A 187 -14.93 10.28 -14.35
C ILE A 187 -15.91 10.48 -13.20
N LEU A 188 -16.75 11.51 -13.28
CA LEU A 188 -17.72 11.87 -12.24
C LEU A 188 -18.72 10.73 -11.95
N VAL A 189 -19.13 10.00 -12.98
CA VAL A 189 -20.08 8.89 -12.86
C VAL A 189 -19.36 7.60 -12.47
N THR A 190 -18.30 7.21 -13.17
CA THR A 190 -17.74 5.85 -13.01
C THR A 190 -16.83 5.70 -11.81
N ALA A 191 -16.14 6.75 -11.36
CA ALA A 191 -15.24 6.63 -10.20
C ALA A 191 -16.00 6.38 -8.88
N PRO A 192 -17.06 7.14 -8.52
CA PRO A 192 -17.85 6.83 -7.32
C PRO A 192 -18.59 5.50 -7.43
N LEU A 193 -19.17 5.20 -8.60
CA LEU A 193 -19.84 3.91 -8.82
C LEU A 193 -18.88 2.74 -8.67
N GLY A 194 -17.66 2.83 -9.20
CA GLY A 194 -16.64 1.80 -9.03
C GLY A 194 -16.16 1.68 -7.58
N ALA A 195 -15.92 2.80 -6.90
CA ALA A 195 -15.52 2.84 -5.49
C ALA A 195 -16.56 2.19 -4.57
N TRP A 196 -17.85 2.29 -4.90
CA TRP A 196 -18.92 1.59 -4.20
C TRP A 196 -19.05 0.11 -4.62
N ALA A 197 -19.00 -0.16 -5.93
CA ALA A 197 -19.29 -1.48 -6.47
C ALA A 197 -18.19 -2.50 -6.15
N ILE A 198 -16.91 -2.12 -6.23
CA ILE A 198 -15.77 -3.01 -5.96
C ILE A 198 -15.86 -3.65 -4.56
N PRO A 199 -15.92 -2.90 -3.44
CA PRO A 199 -15.99 -3.50 -2.11
C PRO A 199 -17.32 -4.24 -1.85
N THR A 200 -18.41 -3.86 -2.53
CA THR A 200 -19.72 -4.51 -2.37
C THR A 200 -19.79 -5.87 -3.06
N PHE A 201 -19.22 -5.98 -4.25
CA PHE A 201 -19.30 -7.20 -5.07
C PHE A 201 -18.08 -8.11 -4.93
N ALA A 202 -16.89 -7.60 -4.56
CA ALA A 202 -15.70 -8.43 -4.41
C ALA A 202 -15.88 -9.57 -3.39
N PRO A 203 -16.44 -9.36 -2.17
CA PRO A 203 -16.63 -10.44 -1.21
C PRO A 203 -17.68 -11.48 -1.64
N LYS A 204 -18.60 -11.11 -2.54
CA LYS A 204 -19.71 -11.97 -3.01
C LYS A 204 -19.33 -12.79 -4.23
N LEU A 205 -18.47 -12.25 -5.09
CA LEU A 205 -18.15 -12.82 -6.40
C LEU A 205 -16.74 -13.41 -6.48
N LEU A 206 -15.80 -12.99 -5.61
CA LEU A 206 -14.42 -13.46 -5.62
C LEU A 206 -14.12 -14.36 -4.43
N ARG A 207 -13.20 -15.30 -4.66
CA ARG A 207 -12.58 -16.12 -3.60
C ARG A 207 -11.19 -15.55 -3.27
N LYS A 208 -10.78 -15.63 -2.01
CA LYS A 208 -9.42 -15.26 -1.62
C LYS A 208 -8.45 -16.31 -2.14
N GLY A 209 -7.56 -15.91 -3.05
CA GLY A 209 -6.45 -16.73 -3.53
C GLY A 209 -5.24 -16.69 -2.59
N GLU A 210 -4.18 -17.39 -2.96
CA GLU A 210 -2.89 -17.31 -2.27
C GLU A 210 -2.30 -15.90 -2.36
N VAL A 211 -1.66 -15.48 -1.27
CA VAL A 211 -1.11 -14.13 -1.14
C VAL A 211 0.28 -14.10 -1.76
N GLU A 212 0.42 -13.45 -2.92
CA GLU A 212 1.71 -13.31 -3.61
C GLU A 212 2.58 -12.26 -2.89
N PRO A 213 3.69 -12.64 -2.23
CA PRO A 213 4.42 -11.74 -1.33
C PRO A 213 5.00 -10.51 -2.01
N THR A 214 5.21 -10.55 -3.33
CA THR A 214 5.74 -9.45 -4.14
C THR A 214 4.70 -8.37 -4.43
N LYS A 215 3.41 -8.69 -4.36
CA LYS A 215 2.28 -7.81 -4.72
C LYS A 215 1.50 -7.28 -3.53
N VAL A 216 1.87 -7.66 -2.31
CA VAL A 216 1.29 -7.10 -1.09
C VAL A 216 2.01 -5.81 -0.74
N ALA A 217 1.29 -4.67 -0.79
CA ALA A 217 1.70 -3.51 -0.01
C ALA A 217 1.52 -3.89 1.47
N ILE A 218 2.59 -3.79 2.28
CA ILE A 218 2.49 -3.97 3.73
C ILE A 218 1.70 -2.78 4.28
N ALA A 219 0.38 -2.89 4.20
CA ALA A 219 -0.57 -1.85 4.61
C ALA A 219 -1.11 -2.10 6.03
N ARG A 220 -0.64 -3.14 6.73
CA ARG A 220 -0.99 -3.36 8.13
C ARG A 220 -0.02 -2.60 9.01
N ARG A 221 -0.59 -1.69 9.80
CA ARG A 221 0.07 -1.06 10.94
C ARG A 221 0.48 -2.18 11.90
N ILE A 222 1.79 -2.32 12.13
CA ILE A 222 2.33 -3.39 12.96
C ILE A 222 2.06 -3.01 14.42
N VAL A 223 1.36 -3.87 15.15
CA VAL A 223 1.15 -3.71 16.59
C VAL A 223 2.03 -4.73 17.31
N LEU A 224 2.88 -4.27 18.22
CA LEU A 224 3.74 -5.11 19.05
C LEU A 224 3.18 -5.14 20.48
N LEU A 225 3.22 -6.29 21.14
CA LEU A 225 2.87 -6.40 22.56
C LEU A 225 4.15 -6.41 23.38
N ALA A 226 4.28 -5.52 24.36
CA ALA A 226 5.28 -5.61 25.42
C ALA A 226 4.61 -6.10 26.71
N ALA A 227 4.86 -7.36 27.06
CA ALA A 227 4.39 -7.93 28.31
C ALA A 227 5.43 -7.65 29.41
N VAL A 228 5.06 -6.78 30.35
CA VAL A 228 5.95 -6.25 31.39
C VAL A 228 5.40 -6.52 32.79
N ASP A 229 6.30 -6.79 33.72
CA ASP A 229 6.03 -6.83 35.16
C ASP A 229 6.66 -5.59 35.85
N THR A 230 6.64 -5.54 37.17
CA THR A 230 7.32 -4.47 37.95
C THR A 230 8.80 -4.78 38.21
N SER A 231 9.37 -5.75 37.49
CA SER A 231 10.78 -6.12 37.67
C SER A 231 11.71 -5.21 36.85
N PRO A 232 13.02 -5.16 37.17
CA PRO A 232 13.98 -4.38 36.39
C PRO A 232 14.06 -4.76 34.90
N LEU A 233 13.68 -5.99 34.53
CA LEU A 233 13.67 -6.46 33.14
C LEU A 233 12.60 -5.78 32.28
N ALA A 234 11.62 -5.11 32.89
CA ALA A 234 10.62 -4.33 32.16
C ALA A 234 11.28 -3.24 31.30
N VAL A 235 12.37 -2.62 31.78
CA VAL A 235 13.11 -1.61 31.03
C VAL A 235 13.72 -2.21 29.76
N ASP A 236 14.35 -3.39 29.85
CA ASP A 236 14.95 -4.06 28.70
C ASP A 236 13.89 -4.47 27.66
N VAL A 237 12.73 -4.93 28.12
CA VAL A 237 11.57 -5.25 27.27
C VAL A 237 11.06 -4.00 26.55
N LEU A 238 10.91 -2.89 27.28
CA LEU A 238 10.46 -1.61 26.73
C LEU A 238 11.47 -1.04 25.72
N LEU A 239 12.77 -1.15 26.00
CA LEU A 239 13.81 -0.75 25.04
C LEU A 239 13.78 -1.62 23.79
N LYS A 240 13.59 -2.94 23.94
CA LYS A 240 13.55 -3.85 22.80
C LYS A 240 12.33 -3.64 21.93
N VAL A 241 11.14 -3.51 22.53
CA VAL A 241 9.92 -3.23 21.76
C VAL A 241 10.02 -1.85 21.10
N ALA A 242 10.66 -0.86 21.75
CA ALA A 242 10.86 0.45 21.18
C ALA A 242 11.76 0.41 19.94
N GLU A 243 12.86 -0.34 20.00
CA GLU A 243 13.74 -0.58 18.86
C GLU A 243 12.97 -1.20 17.68
N LEU A 244 12.19 -2.24 17.93
CA LEU A 244 11.39 -2.90 16.91
C LEU A 244 10.34 -1.96 16.32
N ALA A 245 9.60 -1.23 17.17
CA ALA A 245 8.60 -0.27 16.75
C ALA A 245 9.20 0.84 15.86
N ARG A 246 10.37 1.37 16.20
CA ARG A 246 11.07 2.38 15.38
C ARG A 246 11.48 1.85 14.01
N ARG A 247 11.94 0.59 13.94
CA ARG A 247 12.36 -0.04 12.68
C ARG A 247 11.19 -0.31 11.74
N CYS A 248 9.99 -0.53 12.28
CA CYS A 248 8.81 -0.91 11.51
C CYS A 248 7.71 0.15 11.44
N ASP A 249 7.92 1.33 12.02
CA ASP A 249 6.89 2.37 12.26
C ASP A 249 5.63 1.79 12.94
N GLY A 250 5.86 0.93 13.94
CA GLY A 250 4.84 0.17 14.65
C GLY A 250 4.23 0.89 15.85
N GLU A 251 3.07 0.41 16.28
CA GLU A 251 2.46 0.75 17.57
C GLU A 251 2.82 -0.27 18.64
N VAL A 252 2.81 0.16 19.89
CA VAL A 252 3.07 -0.72 21.03
C VAL A 252 1.86 -0.80 21.95
N VAL A 253 1.46 -2.01 22.30
CA VAL A 253 0.59 -2.27 23.44
C VAL A 253 1.49 -2.70 24.59
N VAL A 254 1.55 -1.92 25.64
CA VAL A 254 2.26 -2.29 26.88
C VAL A 254 1.25 -2.91 27.82
N LEU A 255 1.45 -4.17 28.16
CA LEU A 255 0.55 -4.94 29.00
C LEU A 255 1.23 -5.26 30.33
N HIS A 256 0.56 -4.89 31.41
CA HIS A 256 0.88 -5.34 32.76
C HIS A 256 -0.28 -6.16 33.33
N VAL A 257 0.00 -7.38 33.81
CA VAL A 257 -1.00 -8.21 34.49
C VAL A 257 -0.83 -8.03 35.99
N ILE A 258 -1.84 -7.46 36.64
CA ILE A 258 -1.84 -7.13 38.06
C ILE A 258 -1.87 -8.44 38.86
N GLN A 259 -0.79 -8.71 39.60
CA GLN A 259 -0.71 -9.81 40.58
C GLN A 259 -0.77 -9.33 42.03
N SER A 260 -0.46 -8.06 42.29
CA SER A 260 -0.46 -7.41 43.60
C SER A 260 -0.93 -5.96 43.50
N GLU A 261 -1.60 -5.45 44.53
CA GLU A 261 -2.14 -4.07 44.57
C GLU A 261 -1.07 -2.99 44.87
N ASP A 262 0.14 -3.15 44.33
CA ASP A 262 1.19 -2.14 44.49
C ASP A 262 1.04 -1.03 43.46
N ALA A 263 0.23 -0.03 43.81
CA ALA A 263 -0.07 1.11 42.97
C ALA A 263 1.18 1.96 42.65
N GLU A 264 2.17 2.00 43.54
CA GLU A 264 3.37 2.83 43.37
C GLU A 264 4.28 2.23 42.29
N SER A 265 4.50 0.90 42.34
CA SER A 265 5.28 0.20 41.31
C SER A 265 4.63 0.29 39.92
N ILE A 266 3.30 0.25 39.83
CA ILE A 266 2.59 0.40 38.55
C ILE A 266 2.77 1.82 37.99
N GLU A 267 2.72 2.84 38.85
CA GLU A 267 2.90 4.22 38.41
C GLU A 267 4.35 4.49 37.96
N GLN A 268 5.34 3.91 38.64
CA GLN A 268 6.73 3.94 38.21
C GLN A 268 6.91 3.30 36.82
N LEU A 269 6.28 2.14 36.58
CA LEU A 269 6.30 1.46 35.28
C LEU A 269 5.63 2.30 34.18
N ARG A 270 4.52 2.98 34.50
CA ARG A 270 3.86 3.92 33.57
C ARG A 270 4.77 5.10 33.23
N GLN A 271 5.45 5.67 34.22
CA GLN A 271 6.39 6.77 34.01
C GLN A 271 7.58 6.34 33.13
N GLN A 272 8.16 5.17 33.40
CA GLN A 272 9.23 4.58 32.58
C GLN A 272 8.76 4.34 31.14
N THR A 273 7.56 3.77 30.97
CA THR A 273 6.96 3.56 29.65
C THR A 273 6.82 4.87 28.89
N ARG A 274 6.29 5.91 29.55
CA ARG A 274 6.12 7.24 28.95
C ARG A 274 7.45 7.85 28.51
N GLN A 275 8.52 7.62 29.25
CA GLN A 275 9.86 8.12 28.91
C GLN A 275 10.48 7.32 27.75
N LEU A 276 10.43 5.99 27.80
CA LEU A 276 11.11 5.11 26.83
C LEU A 276 10.39 5.02 25.48
N LEU A 277 9.06 5.21 25.49
CA LEU A 277 8.20 5.21 24.30
C LEU A 277 7.70 6.61 23.93
N ALA A 278 8.39 7.67 24.35
CA ALA A 278 7.95 9.06 24.13
C ALA A 278 7.76 9.41 22.63
N ASP A 279 8.52 8.76 21.75
CA ASP A 279 8.49 8.92 20.29
C ASP A 279 7.61 7.87 19.58
N ILE A 280 6.95 6.98 20.32
CA ILE A 280 6.20 5.84 19.78
C ILE A 280 4.73 5.92 20.19
N ARG A 281 3.82 5.59 19.27
CA ARG A 281 2.40 5.47 19.58
C ARG A 281 2.18 4.21 20.43
N TYR A 282 1.85 4.39 21.70
CA TYR A 282 1.61 3.26 22.61
C TYR A 282 0.29 3.37 23.38
N ARG A 283 -0.18 2.22 23.87
CA ARG A 283 -1.27 2.11 24.86
C ARG A 283 -0.78 1.30 26.04
N PHE A 284 -0.95 1.82 27.25
CA PHE A 284 -0.66 1.07 28.48
C PHE A 284 -1.96 0.43 28.99
N ILE A 285 -1.96 -0.88 29.14
CA ILE A 285 -3.12 -1.67 29.55
C ILE A 285 -2.77 -2.46 30.79
N THR A 286 -3.69 -2.47 31.75
CA THR A 286 -3.61 -3.30 32.94
C THR A 286 -4.78 -4.27 32.97
N VAL A 287 -4.52 -5.55 33.17
CA VAL A 287 -5.55 -6.60 33.30
C VAL A 287 -5.30 -7.43 34.57
N THR A 288 -6.31 -8.11 35.05
CA THR A 288 -6.24 -9.02 36.21
C THR A 288 -6.51 -10.43 35.74
N GLY A 289 -5.68 -11.40 36.12
CA GLY A 289 -5.87 -12.79 35.71
C GLY A 289 -4.58 -13.61 35.75
N VAL A 290 -4.61 -14.78 35.10
CA VAL A 290 -3.41 -15.62 34.93
C VAL A 290 -2.51 -14.99 33.88
N VAL A 291 -1.29 -14.58 34.28
CA VAL A 291 -0.38 -13.77 33.46
C VAL A 291 -0.18 -14.32 32.05
N SER A 292 0.11 -15.62 31.93
CA SER A 292 0.34 -16.24 30.63
C SER A 292 -0.90 -16.28 29.73
N GLU A 293 -2.09 -16.50 30.31
CA GLU A 293 -3.35 -16.56 29.56
C GLU A 293 -3.76 -15.17 29.09
N GLU A 294 -3.64 -14.17 29.97
CA GLU A 294 -3.95 -12.78 29.66
C GLU A 294 -3.01 -12.19 28.59
N ILE A 295 -1.71 -12.52 28.63
CA ILE A 295 -0.77 -12.12 27.58
C ILE A 295 -1.23 -12.62 26.21
N VAL A 296 -1.59 -13.90 26.09
CA VAL A 296 -2.02 -14.49 24.81
C VAL A 296 -3.39 -13.94 24.39
N SER A 297 -4.32 -13.77 25.32
CA SER A 297 -5.65 -13.21 25.08
C SER A 297 -5.57 -11.79 24.53
N VAL A 298 -4.81 -10.91 25.19
CA VAL A 298 -4.59 -9.52 24.74
C VAL A 298 -3.87 -9.48 23.40
N ALA A 299 -2.85 -10.33 23.20
CA ALA A 299 -2.13 -10.42 21.94
C ALA A 299 -3.09 -10.75 20.76
N GLN A 300 -4.04 -11.67 20.96
CA GLN A 300 -5.05 -12.03 19.98
C GLN A 300 -6.08 -10.92 19.78
N GLN A 301 -6.57 -10.30 20.86
CA GLN A 301 -7.55 -9.22 20.81
C GLN A 301 -7.05 -8.02 20.01
N TYR A 302 -5.79 -7.62 20.24
CA TYR A 302 -5.16 -6.50 19.54
C TYR A 302 -4.52 -6.90 18.21
N GLN A 303 -4.63 -8.17 17.82
CA GLN A 303 -4.04 -8.73 16.59
C GLN A 303 -2.56 -8.36 16.43
N VAL A 304 -1.80 -8.49 17.52
CA VAL A 304 -0.39 -8.10 17.54
C VAL A 304 0.44 -9.03 16.65
N ALA A 305 1.46 -8.47 16.02
CA ALA A 305 2.36 -9.20 15.14
C ALA A 305 3.39 -10.03 15.93
N GLU A 306 3.76 -9.56 17.12
CA GLU A 306 4.82 -10.15 17.94
C GLU A 306 4.64 -9.77 19.42
N ILE A 307 5.02 -10.67 20.32
CA ILE A 307 5.01 -10.49 21.77
C ILE A 307 6.46 -10.37 22.25
N VAL A 308 6.80 -9.29 22.93
CA VAL A 308 8.10 -9.06 23.56
C VAL A 308 7.92 -9.19 25.07
N MET A 309 8.69 -10.06 25.71
CA MET A 309 8.59 -10.29 27.15
C MET A 309 9.94 -10.63 27.78
N GLY A 310 10.08 -10.41 29.08
CA GLY A 310 11.29 -10.78 29.81
C GLY A 310 11.44 -12.30 29.92
N LYS A 311 12.68 -12.81 29.95
CA LYS A 311 12.98 -14.22 30.25
C LYS A 311 12.57 -14.62 31.66
N ARG A 312 12.62 -13.66 32.61
CA ARG A 312 12.38 -13.83 34.04
C ARG A 312 11.78 -12.55 34.65
N GLY A 313 11.13 -12.70 35.80
CA GLY A 313 10.76 -11.57 36.69
C GLY A 313 11.68 -11.52 37.91
N HIS A 314 11.16 -11.04 39.06
CA HIS A 314 11.83 -10.78 40.35
C HIS A 314 12.72 -11.90 41.00
N ARG A 315 13.00 -13.05 40.37
CA ARG A 315 13.78 -14.16 40.99
C ARG A 315 15.21 -14.26 40.42
N LEU A 316 16.20 -14.04 41.31
CA LEU A 316 17.61 -13.78 41.01
C LEU A 316 18.56 -15.01 40.93
N TRP A 317 18.09 -16.25 41.06
CA TRP A 317 19.00 -17.41 41.18
C TRP A 317 18.77 -18.51 40.12
N ASP A 318 19.89 -19.09 39.67
CA ASP A 318 20.16 -20.17 38.69
C ASP A 318 20.22 -19.82 37.20
N ASN A 319 21.39 -19.99 36.60
CA ASN A 319 21.80 -19.52 35.26
C ASN A 319 21.32 -20.36 34.05
N VAL A 320 20.29 -21.22 34.17
CA VAL A 320 20.00 -22.19 33.07
C VAL A 320 18.52 -22.26 32.61
N LEU A 321 17.52 -21.80 33.38
CA LEU A 321 16.09 -22.02 33.05
C LEU A 321 15.28 -20.76 32.67
N VAL A 322 14.43 -20.86 31.64
CA VAL A 322 13.42 -19.84 31.26
C VAL A 322 12.34 -19.76 32.35
N GLY A 323 11.84 -18.56 32.67
CA GLY A 323 10.80 -18.36 33.69
C GLY A 323 9.48 -19.06 33.35
N SER A 324 8.70 -19.42 34.38
CA SER A 324 7.45 -20.19 34.22
C SER A 324 6.42 -19.50 33.32
N VAL A 325 6.29 -18.17 33.42
CA VAL A 325 5.37 -17.37 32.58
C VAL A 325 5.85 -17.39 31.13
N SER A 326 7.13 -17.10 30.87
CA SER A 326 7.69 -17.06 29.51
C SER A 326 7.62 -18.44 28.84
N GLN A 327 7.86 -19.53 29.59
CA GLN A 327 7.65 -20.88 29.08
C GLN A 327 6.18 -21.17 28.74
N ALA A 328 5.24 -20.74 29.58
CA ALA A 328 3.82 -20.94 29.35
C ALA A 328 3.35 -20.20 28.09
N VAL A 329 3.75 -18.94 27.91
CA VAL A 329 3.44 -18.14 26.71
C VAL A 329 4.08 -18.75 25.47
N LEU A 330 5.36 -19.16 25.53
CA LEU A 330 6.04 -19.82 24.40
C LEU A 330 5.35 -21.12 23.96
N LYS A 331 4.75 -21.87 24.90
CA LYS A 331 4.04 -23.12 24.59
C LYS A 331 2.63 -22.93 24.03
N THR A 332 1.99 -21.80 24.32
CA THR A 332 0.56 -21.58 24.03
C THR A 332 0.31 -20.52 22.96
N SER A 333 1.25 -19.59 22.75
CA SER A 333 1.11 -18.53 21.76
C SER A 333 1.24 -19.06 20.33
N LEU A 334 0.29 -18.70 19.48
CA LEU A 334 0.40 -18.83 18.02
C LEU A 334 1.07 -17.60 17.37
N ILE A 335 1.35 -16.57 18.16
CA ILE A 335 2.00 -15.32 17.76
C ILE A 335 3.48 -15.42 18.14
N PRO A 336 4.42 -14.99 17.27
CA PRO A 336 5.85 -14.96 17.57
C PRO A 336 6.17 -14.29 18.92
N VAL A 337 7.08 -14.88 19.68
CA VAL A 337 7.48 -14.39 21.01
C VAL A 337 8.99 -14.13 21.03
N VAL A 338 9.37 -12.89 21.35
CA VAL A 338 10.74 -12.47 21.62
C VAL A 338 10.96 -12.44 23.12
N VAL A 339 11.91 -13.23 23.59
CA VAL A 339 12.31 -13.28 24.99
C VAL A 339 13.56 -12.43 25.18
N VAL A 340 13.46 -11.43 26.04
CA VAL A 340 14.53 -10.47 26.33
C VAL A 340 15.27 -10.88 27.60
N GLU A 341 16.60 -10.82 27.55
CA GLU A 341 17.50 -11.03 28.68
C GLU A 341 18.17 -9.71 29.06
N LYS A 342 18.62 -9.59 30.30
CA LYS A 342 19.36 -8.42 30.77
C LYS A 342 20.64 -8.30 29.95
N ILE A 343 20.84 -7.16 29.30
CA ILE A 343 22.02 -6.86 28.47
C ILE A 343 23.22 -6.55 29.36
#